data_AF-A0A953QCA4-F1
#
_entry.id   AF-A0A953QCA4-F1
#
_cell.length_a   1.000
_cell.length_b   1.000
_cell.length_c   1.000
_cell.angle_alpha   90.00
_cell.angle_beta   90.00
_cell.angle_gamma   90.00
#
_symmetry.space_group_name_H-M   'P 1'
#
loop_
_entity.id
_entity.type
_entity.pdbx_description
1 polymer ?
#
loop_
_entity_poly.entity_id
_entity_poly.type
_entity_poly.pdbx_seq_one_letter_code
_entity_poly.pdbx_strand_id
1 'polypeptide(L)'
;MQTKSRTTVFLALLVLIAGASGLAQEAKVGHLDGNQRRGKDLYQRYCIYCHGKYGDGQGENAFYLDPKPRDFTTAVFKCRSTPTGTLPLDSDLYDTISRGVHGSGMPSWKPLTRQERVDLIAYIKSFSPKFTEEKPGTAIVIPDEPRNSPESVTRGSELFQSMNCWQCHGKEGRGNGPSAASLTDSKGHPIAPFDLTSGTKLKCGESDKGIFRDLTTGLDGTPMPSFSDALKPDQIWDLVHYIATLRRGKDSPKSELSESNGSH
;
A
#
# COMPACT_ATOMS: atom_id res chain seq x y z
N MET A 1 -21.74 72.92 -44.25
CA MET A 1 -21.67 72.70 -42.79
C MET A 1 -22.66 71.60 -42.41
N GLN A 2 -22.19 70.35 -42.29
CA GLN A 2 -22.93 69.30 -41.59
C GLN A 2 -21.93 68.31 -40.98
N THR A 3 -22.11 68.13 -39.68
CA THR A 3 -21.37 67.26 -38.74
C THR A 3 -21.83 65.81 -38.85
N LYS A 4 -20.91 64.84 -38.91
CA LYS A 4 -21.17 63.42 -38.63
C LYS A 4 -19.98 62.87 -37.83
N SER A 5 -20.07 62.90 -36.51
CA SER A 5 -20.44 61.79 -35.62
C SER A 5 -19.50 60.59 -35.70
N ARG A 6 -18.61 60.49 -34.70
CA ARG A 6 -17.70 59.36 -34.46
C ARG A 6 -18.45 58.30 -33.64
N THR A 7 -18.71 57.15 -34.25
CA THR A 7 -19.26 55.99 -33.55
C THR A 7 -18.11 55.08 -33.12
N THR A 8 -17.76 55.11 -31.84
CA THR A 8 -16.79 54.20 -31.23
C THR A 8 -17.48 52.85 -30.98
N VAL A 9 -17.10 51.81 -31.73
CA VAL A 9 -17.58 50.44 -31.52
C VAL A 9 -16.72 49.80 -30.42
N PHE A 10 -17.30 49.58 -29.25
CA PHE A 10 -16.71 48.73 -28.21
C PHE A 10 -16.93 47.26 -28.58
N LEU A 11 -15.86 46.58 -29.00
CA LEU A 11 -15.85 45.14 -29.21
C LEU A 11 -15.72 44.45 -27.84
N ALA A 12 -16.83 43.98 -27.27
CA ALA A 12 -16.81 43.20 -26.04
C ALA A 12 -16.25 41.79 -26.35
N LEU A 13 -15.01 41.54 -25.93
CA LEU A 13 -14.39 40.22 -26.02
C LEU A 13 -14.99 39.32 -24.92
N LEU A 14 -16.04 38.57 -25.25
CA LEU A 14 -16.61 37.54 -24.39
C LEU A 14 -15.67 36.33 -24.38
N VAL A 15 -14.73 36.32 -23.43
CA VAL A 15 -13.93 35.13 -23.12
C VAL A 15 -14.85 34.12 -22.43
N LEU A 16 -15.37 33.17 -23.20
CA LEU A 16 -15.99 31.96 -22.67
C LEU A 16 -14.92 31.13 -21.98
N ILE A 17 -14.74 31.34 -20.67
CA ILE A 17 -14.04 30.39 -19.82
C ILE A 17 -14.98 29.18 -19.71
N ALA A 18 -14.84 28.23 -20.62
CA ALA A 18 -15.37 26.89 -20.44
C ALA A 18 -14.67 26.31 -19.21
N GLY A 19 -15.34 26.38 -18.06
CA GLY A 19 -14.92 25.69 -16.87
C GLY A 19 -14.87 24.20 -17.20
N ALA A 20 -13.66 23.67 -17.38
CA ALA A 20 -13.44 22.25 -17.27
C ALA A 20 -13.78 21.89 -15.83
N SER A 21 -15.03 21.53 -15.58
CA SER A 21 -15.42 20.76 -14.41
C SER A 21 -14.63 19.47 -14.51
N GLY A 22 -13.43 19.46 -13.92
CA GLY A 22 -12.62 18.27 -13.77
C GLY A 22 -13.44 17.27 -13.01
N LEU A 23 -14.08 16.34 -13.73
CA LEU A 23 -14.70 15.19 -13.13
C LEU A 23 -13.57 14.48 -12.41
N ALA A 24 -13.63 14.48 -11.08
CA ALA A 24 -12.71 13.72 -10.25
C ALA A 24 -12.60 12.32 -10.84
N GLN A 25 -11.38 11.80 -11.01
CA GLN A 25 -11.12 10.49 -11.58
C GLN A 25 -11.94 9.43 -10.82
N GLU A 26 -13.11 9.06 -11.35
CA GLU A 26 -13.99 8.07 -10.73
C GLU A 26 -13.20 6.77 -10.57
N ALA A 27 -13.28 6.17 -9.38
CA ALA A 27 -12.52 4.96 -9.10
C ALA A 27 -12.99 3.82 -10.00
N LYS A 28 -12.08 3.06 -10.62
CA LYS A 28 -12.43 2.00 -11.56
C LYS A 28 -11.77 0.69 -11.22
N VAL A 29 -12.58 -0.35 -11.01
CA VAL A 29 -12.10 -1.71 -10.73
C VAL A 29 -12.79 -2.71 -11.63
N GLY A 30 -12.11 -3.12 -12.70
CA GLY A 30 -12.70 -3.94 -13.76
C GLY A 30 -13.82 -3.17 -14.50
N HIS A 31 -15.05 -3.70 -14.42
CA HIS A 31 -16.26 -3.10 -15.00
C HIS A 31 -17.05 -2.22 -14.01
N LEU A 32 -16.52 -2.01 -12.80
CA LEU A 32 -17.19 -1.21 -11.77
C LEU A 32 -16.62 0.20 -11.77
N ASP A 33 -17.51 1.19 -11.85
CA ASP A 33 -17.19 2.62 -11.74
C ASP A 33 -17.72 3.15 -10.40
N GLY A 34 -16.87 3.83 -9.65
CA GLY A 34 -17.12 4.26 -8.28
C GLY A 34 -17.87 5.58 -8.23
N ASN A 35 -18.94 5.61 -7.46
CA ASN A 35 -19.73 6.82 -7.24
C ASN A 35 -19.37 7.48 -5.90
N GLN A 36 -18.76 8.66 -5.96
CA GLN A 36 -18.32 9.40 -4.78
C GLN A 36 -19.45 9.69 -3.77
N ARG A 37 -20.68 9.98 -4.24
CA ARG A 37 -21.81 10.29 -3.37
C ARG A 37 -22.25 9.06 -2.56
N ARG A 38 -22.41 7.90 -3.21
CA ARG A 38 -22.70 6.63 -2.48
C ARG A 38 -21.56 6.26 -1.54
N GLY A 39 -20.31 6.48 -1.97
CA GLY A 39 -19.13 6.27 -1.15
C GLY A 39 -19.11 7.13 0.11
N LYS A 40 -19.55 8.38 0.01
CA LYS A 40 -19.66 9.31 1.16
C LYS A 40 -20.60 8.75 2.22
N ASP A 41 -21.79 8.27 1.83
CA ASP A 41 -22.77 7.72 2.77
C ASP A 41 -22.22 6.49 3.51
N LEU A 42 -21.52 5.61 2.78
CA LEU A 42 -20.83 4.45 3.37
C LEU A 42 -19.70 4.86 4.31
N TYR A 43 -18.87 5.83 3.91
CA TYR A 43 -17.76 6.33 4.71
C TYR A 43 -18.24 6.93 6.03
N GLN A 44 -19.30 7.75 5.97
CA GLN A 44 -19.93 8.35 7.15
C GLN A 44 -20.49 7.29 8.11
N ARG A 45 -20.97 6.16 7.59
CA ARG A 45 -21.49 5.09 8.43
C ARG A 45 -20.40 4.24 9.08
N TYR A 46 -19.32 3.96 8.35
CA TYR A 46 -18.41 2.88 8.70
C TYR A 46 -16.95 3.30 8.94
N CYS A 47 -16.48 4.36 8.30
CA CYS A 47 -15.07 4.70 8.26
C CYS A 47 -14.73 5.93 9.10
N ILE A 48 -15.68 6.86 9.25
CA ILE A 48 -15.48 8.19 9.86
C ILE A 48 -14.95 8.13 11.30
N TYR A 49 -15.38 7.14 12.09
CA TYR A 49 -14.99 7.02 13.49
C TYR A 49 -13.50 6.75 13.67
N CYS A 50 -12.84 6.13 12.68
CA CYS A 50 -11.40 5.89 12.71
C CYS A 50 -10.66 6.90 11.82
N HIS A 51 -11.09 7.08 10.57
CA HIS A 51 -10.36 7.89 9.59
C HIS A 51 -10.69 9.39 9.62
N GLY A 52 -11.68 9.81 10.41
CA GLY A 52 -12.03 11.21 10.60
C GLY A 52 -12.95 11.76 9.50
N LYS A 53 -13.69 12.83 9.81
CA LYS A 53 -14.59 13.50 8.84
C LYS A 53 -13.84 14.11 7.66
N TYR A 54 -12.56 14.46 7.85
CA TYR A 54 -11.70 15.06 6.86
C TYR A 54 -10.74 14.06 6.20
N GLY A 55 -10.86 12.76 6.53
CA GLY A 55 -9.95 11.73 6.03
C GLY A 55 -8.52 11.86 6.56
N ASP A 56 -8.31 12.64 7.61
CA ASP A 56 -7.01 12.99 8.21
C ASP A 56 -6.46 11.93 9.17
N GLY A 57 -7.20 10.83 9.38
CA GLY A 57 -6.86 9.78 10.32
C GLY A 57 -7.19 10.14 11.78
N GLN A 58 -7.91 11.25 12.02
CA GLN A 58 -8.20 11.78 13.36
C GLN A 58 -9.66 11.56 13.76
N GLY A 59 -10.22 10.38 13.46
CA GLY A 59 -11.54 10.00 13.92
C GLY A 59 -11.61 9.90 15.45
N GLU A 60 -12.83 9.91 16.00
CA GLU A 60 -13.09 9.82 17.44
C GLU A 60 -12.36 8.63 18.11
N ASN A 61 -12.27 7.49 17.42
CA ASN A 61 -11.58 6.30 17.90
C ASN A 61 -10.08 6.28 17.60
N ALA A 62 -9.56 7.19 16.77
CA ALA A 62 -8.17 7.18 16.33
C ALA A 62 -7.16 7.27 17.48
N PHE A 63 -7.52 7.96 18.57
CA PHE A 63 -6.69 8.06 19.76
C PHE A 63 -6.37 6.69 20.37
N TYR A 64 -7.34 5.77 20.39
CA TYR A 64 -7.23 4.44 21.00
C TYR A 64 -6.61 3.37 20.07
N LEU A 65 -6.32 3.72 18.82
CA LEU A 65 -5.80 2.78 17.83
C LEU A 65 -4.29 2.91 17.67
N ASP A 66 -3.63 1.76 17.65
CA ASP A 66 -2.23 1.57 17.26
C ASP A 66 -2.14 0.32 16.36
N PRO A 67 -1.67 0.42 15.11
CA PRO A 67 -1.23 1.64 14.42
C PRO A 67 -2.36 2.65 14.19
N LYS A 68 -1.99 3.93 14.07
CA LYS A 68 -2.93 5.01 13.76
C LYS A 68 -3.65 4.79 12.42
N PRO A 69 -4.94 5.17 12.30
CA PRO A 69 -5.66 5.14 11.03
C PRO A 69 -4.94 5.94 9.94
N ARG A 70 -5.07 5.50 8.69
CA ARG A 70 -4.45 6.18 7.56
C ARG A 70 -5.08 7.57 7.35
N ASP A 71 -4.22 8.56 7.23
CA ASP A 71 -4.54 9.87 6.66
C ASP A 71 -4.52 9.81 5.12
N PHE A 72 -5.70 9.93 4.53
CA PHE A 72 -5.94 9.94 3.10
C PHE A 72 -5.59 11.26 2.42
N THR A 73 -5.51 12.38 3.16
CA THR A 73 -5.20 13.70 2.61
C THR A 73 -3.79 13.77 2.02
N THR A 74 -2.88 12.95 2.55
CA THR A 74 -1.50 12.81 2.06
C THR A 74 -1.38 12.02 0.76
N ALA A 75 -2.40 11.22 0.42
CA ALA A 75 -2.37 10.22 -0.64
C ALA A 75 -1.19 9.22 -0.58
N VAL A 76 -0.67 8.94 0.63
CA VAL A 76 0.44 8.00 0.85
C VAL A 76 -0.10 6.65 1.36
N PHE A 77 0.13 5.57 0.60
CA PHE A 77 -0.40 4.24 0.93
C PHE A 77 0.71 3.18 1.06
N LYS A 78 0.57 2.28 2.05
CA LYS A 78 1.56 1.23 2.34
C LYS A 78 1.49 0.11 1.30
N CYS A 79 0.30 -0.47 1.13
CA CYS A 79 0.08 -1.63 0.28
C CYS A 79 -0.25 -1.18 -1.14
N ARG A 80 0.73 -1.25 -2.04
CA ARG A 80 0.61 -0.79 -3.44
C ARG A 80 1.28 -1.76 -4.38
N SER A 81 0.84 -1.77 -5.63
CA SER A 81 1.53 -2.46 -6.73
C SER A 81 2.34 -1.50 -7.60
N THR A 82 2.39 -0.21 -7.26
CA THR A 82 3.11 0.84 -7.99
C THR A 82 4.45 1.18 -7.31
N PRO A 83 5.44 1.73 -8.05
CA PRO A 83 6.74 2.11 -7.49
C PRO A 83 6.63 3.05 -6.28
N THR A 84 7.64 3.03 -5.39
CA THR A 84 7.69 3.91 -4.21
C THR A 84 7.50 5.38 -4.59
N GLY A 85 6.74 6.11 -3.77
CA GLY A 85 6.45 7.53 -3.98
C GLY A 85 5.35 7.83 -5.00
N THR A 86 4.77 6.82 -5.65
CA THR A 86 3.68 7.00 -6.63
C THR A 86 2.32 6.60 -6.06
N LEU A 87 1.24 7.18 -6.60
CA LEU A 87 -0.12 6.86 -6.17
C LEU A 87 -0.45 5.36 -6.38
N PRO A 88 -1.29 4.77 -5.51
CA PRO A 88 -1.81 3.41 -5.68
C PRO A 88 -2.72 3.30 -6.92
N LEU A 89 -2.87 2.08 -7.44
CA LEU A 89 -3.99 1.76 -8.32
C LEU A 89 -5.29 1.65 -7.52
N ASP A 90 -6.43 1.86 -8.19
CA ASP A 90 -7.75 1.63 -7.58
C ASP A 90 -7.91 0.17 -7.11
N SER A 91 -7.28 -0.79 -7.78
CA SER A 91 -7.22 -2.18 -7.34
C SER A 91 -6.47 -2.37 -6.02
N ASP A 92 -5.41 -1.61 -5.76
CA ASP A 92 -4.66 -1.70 -4.50
C ASP A 92 -5.53 -1.23 -3.31
N LEU A 93 -6.28 -0.14 -3.52
CA LEU A 93 -7.23 0.39 -2.55
C LEU A 93 -8.40 -0.60 -2.33
N TYR A 94 -8.91 -1.18 -3.41
CA TYR A 94 -9.97 -2.19 -3.36
C TYR A 94 -9.55 -3.44 -2.58
N ASP A 95 -8.34 -3.95 -2.82
CA ASP A 95 -7.81 -5.12 -2.13
C ASP A 95 -7.57 -4.83 -0.65
N THR A 96 -7.08 -3.63 -0.33
CA THR A 96 -6.88 -3.18 1.05
C THR A 96 -8.22 -3.09 1.81
N ILE A 97 -9.24 -2.45 1.24
CA ILE A 97 -10.58 -2.37 1.86
C ILE A 97 -11.20 -3.76 1.99
N SER A 98 -11.08 -4.60 0.96
CA SER A 98 -11.64 -5.94 0.95
C SER A 98 -11.02 -6.82 2.04
N ARG A 99 -9.69 -6.83 2.16
CA ARG A 99 -8.98 -7.73 3.07
C ARG A 99 -8.84 -7.17 4.49
N GLY A 100 -8.95 -5.84 4.64
CA GLY A 100 -8.55 -5.15 5.86
C GLY A 100 -7.03 -5.11 6.02
N VAL A 101 -6.58 -4.60 7.16
CA VAL A 101 -5.15 -4.53 7.50
C VAL A 101 -4.91 -5.26 8.82
N HIS A 102 -4.29 -6.45 8.72
CA HIS A 102 -4.01 -7.28 9.90
C HIS A 102 -3.06 -6.59 10.87
N GLY A 103 -3.21 -6.88 12.18
CA GLY A 103 -2.47 -6.19 13.23
C GLY A 103 -2.81 -4.69 13.33
N SER A 104 -4.04 -4.31 12.96
CA SER A 104 -4.58 -2.96 13.13
C SER A 104 -6.09 -2.99 13.37
N GLY A 105 -6.67 -1.82 13.68
CA GLY A 105 -8.13 -1.66 13.83
C GLY A 105 -8.92 -1.64 12.51
N MET A 106 -8.30 -1.90 11.35
CA MET A 106 -8.99 -1.89 10.05
C MET A 106 -9.50 -3.30 9.66
N PRO A 107 -10.79 -3.60 9.81
CA PRO A 107 -11.35 -4.92 9.51
C PRO A 107 -11.48 -5.17 8.00
N SER A 108 -11.80 -6.41 7.65
CA SER A 108 -12.20 -6.76 6.28
C SER A 108 -13.60 -6.24 5.97
N TRP A 109 -13.75 -5.49 4.88
CA TRP A 109 -15.05 -5.01 4.39
C TRP A 109 -15.63 -5.89 3.28
N LYS A 110 -15.27 -7.19 3.24
CA LYS A 110 -15.95 -8.22 2.43
C LYS A 110 -17.49 -8.25 2.58
N PRO A 111 -18.08 -7.93 3.74
CA PRO A 111 -19.55 -7.85 3.87
C PRO A 111 -20.22 -6.78 3.00
N LEU A 112 -19.50 -5.71 2.62
CA LEU A 112 -20.00 -4.77 1.61
C LEU A 112 -19.99 -5.43 0.22
N THR A 113 -20.88 -5.01 -0.66
CA THR A 113 -20.86 -5.43 -2.07
C THR A 113 -19.59 -4.94 -2.77
N ARG A 114 -19.26 -5.57 -3.91
CA ARG A 114 -18.13 -5.12 -4.75
C ARG A 114 -18.29 -3.65 -5.16
N GLN A 115 -19.49 -3.24 -5.56
CA GLN A 115 -19.77 -1.87 -5.98
C GLN A 115 -19.60 -0.87 -4.83
N GLU A 116 -20.12 -1.17 -3.64
CA GLU A 116 -19.97 -0.30 -2.46
C GLU A 116 -18.51 -0.07 -2.07
N ARG A 117 -17.65 -1.08 -2.22
CA ARG A 117 -16.20 -0.90 -2.02
C ARG A 117 -15.58 0.02 -3.06
N VAL A 118 -16.00 -0.05 -4.32
CA VAL A 118 -15.50 0.87 -5.37
C VAL A 118 -16.02 2.29 -5.16
N ASP A 119 -17.27 2.43 -4.72
CA ASP A 119 -17.84 3.72 -4.31
C ASP A 119 -17.04 4.35 -3.15
N LEU A 120 -16.68 3.56 -2.13
CA LEU A 120 -15.81 4.01 -1.04
C LEU A 120 -14.46 4.53 -1.55
N ILE A 121 -13.84 3.84 -2.52
CA ILE A 121 -12.57 4.29 -3.12
C ILE A 121 -12.74 5.65 -3.79
N ALA A 122 -13.82 5.85 -4.55
CA ALA A 122 -14.11 7.14 -5.18
C ALA A 122 -14.21 8.27 -4.14
N TYR A 123 -14.81 8.00 -2.97
CA TYR A 123 -14.86 8.98 -1.88
C TYR A 123 -13.50 9.17 -1.18
N ILE A 124 -12.76 8.10 -0.90
CA ILE A 124 -11.43 8.18 -0.27
C ILE A 124 -10.46 9.02 -1.11
N LYS A 125 -10.47 8.84 -2.44
CA LYS A 125 -9.63 9.61 -3.36
C LYS A 125 -9.93 11.11 -3.33
N SER A 126 -11.16 11.50 -2.95
CA SER A 126 -11.55 12.91 -2.88
C SER A 126 -10.92 13.69 -1.72
N PHE A 127 -10.26 13.02 -0.77
CA PHE A 127 -9.56 13.69 0.33
C PHE A 127 -8.21 14.30 -0.07
N SER A 128 -7.67 13.99 -1.25
CA SER A 128 -6.39 14.54 -1.70
C SER A 128 -6.45 15.00 -3.15
N PRO A 129 -6.03 16.24 -3.46
CA PRO A 129 -6.01 16.75 -4.84
C PRO A 129 -5.03 15.99 -5.73
N LYS A 130 -4.05 15.28 -5.15
CA LYS A 130 -3.11 14.43 -5.89
C LYS A 130 -3.80 13.41 -6.79
N PHE A 131 -4.94 12.85 -6.37
CA PHE A 131 -5.67 11.88 -7.19
C PHE A 131 -6.31 12.48 -8.45
N THR A 132 -6.41 13.81 -8.54
CA THR A 132 -6.84 14.53 -9.74
C THR A 132 -5.68 15.14 -10.52
N GLU A 133 -4.57 15.45 -9.85
CA GLU A 133 -3.40 16.14 -10.43
C GLU A 133 -2.35 15.15 -10.96
N GLU A 134 -2.26 13.97 -10.38
CA GLU A 134 -1.25 12.97 -10.66
C GLU A 134 -1.91 11.67 -11.18
N LYS A 135 -1.19 10.95 -12.02
CA LYS A 135 -1.57 9.58 -12.42
C LYS A 135 -0.90 8.57 -11.49
N PRO A 136 -1.54 7.43 -11.20
CA PRO A 136 -0.86 6.35 -10.51
C PRO A 136 0.33 5.85 -11.31
N GLY A 137 1.32 5.33 -10.58
CA GLY A 137 2.44 4.63 -11.20
C GLY A 137 1.96 3.41 -11.99
N THR A 138 2.79 2.92 -12.91
CA THR A 138 2.50 1.65 -13.59
C THR A 138 2.72 0.51 -12.60
N ALA A 139 1.82 -0.48 -12.57
CA ALA A 139 2.03 -1.66 -11.73
C ALA A 139 3.38 -2.33 -12.05
N ILE A 140 4.10 -2.72 -11.01
CA ILE A 140 5.34 -3.50 -11.17
C ILE A 140 5.03 -4.83 -11.83
N VAL A 141 5.99 -5.32 -12.61
CA VAL A 141 5.96 -6.70 -13.10
C VAL A 141 6.57 -7.59 -12.03
N ILE A 142 5.80 -8.56 -11.56
CA ILE A 142 6.29 -9.62 -10.67
C ILE A 142 6.65 -10.80 -11.57
N PRO A 143 7.94 -11.14 -11.73
CA PRO A 143 8.33 -12.31 -12.52
C PRO A 143 7.87 -13.59 -11.84
N ASP A 144 7.89 -14.69 -12.58
CA ASP A 144 7.57 -16.00 -12.01
C ASP A 144 8.54 -16.34 -10.87
N GLU A 145 7.99 -16.93 -9.81
CA GLU A 145 8.75 -17.34 -8.64
C GLU A 145 9.65 -18.53 -9.00
N PRO A 146 10.99 -18.39 -8.87
CA PRO A 146 11.90 -19.51 -9.04
C PRO A 146 11.63 -20.59 -7.98
N ARG A 147 12.13 -21.81 -8.22
CA ARG A 147 12.00 -22.89 -7.23
C ARG A 147 12.60 -22.47 -5.88
N ASN A 148 11.78 -22.47 -4.84
CA ASN A 148 12.23 -22.37 -3.45
C ASN A 148 13.12 -23.58 -3.11
N SER A 149 14.37 -23.29 -2.76
CA SER A 149 15.47 -24.25 -2.57
C SER A 149 16.37 -23.84 -1.41
N PRO A 150 17.08 -24.77 -0.74
CA PRO A 150 18.04 -24.45 0.32
C PRO A 150 19.09 -23.40 -0.10
N GLU A 151 19.53 -23.43 -1.36
CA GLU A 151 20.48 -22.48 -1.93
C GLU A 151 19.86 -21.08 -2.01
N SER A 152 18.61 -20.95 -2.46
CA SER A 152 17.91 -19.66 -2.49
C SER A 152 17.65 -19.09 -1.10
N VAL A 153 17.33 -19.94 -0.12
CA VAL A 153 17.17 -19.54 1.29
C VAL A 153 18.49 -19.04 1.85
N THR A 154 19.61 -19.70 1.52
CA THR A 154 20.96 -19.30 1.96
C THR A 154 21.31 -17.92 1.40
N ARG A 155 21.14 -17.69 0.09
CA ARG A 155 21.34 -16.37 -0.53
C ARG A 155 20.42 -15.31 0.07
N GLY A 156 19.16 -15.65 0.35
CA GLY A 156 18.21 -14.75 1.00
C GLY A 156 18.63 -14.34 2.42
N SER A 157 19.16 -15.28 3.20
CA SER A 157 19.70 -15.01 4.54
C SER A 157 20.91 -14.06 4.51
N GLU A 158 21.80 -14.25 3.54
CA GLU A 158 22.96 -13.36 3.32
C GLU A 158 22.51 -11.96 2.90
N LEU A 159 21.50 -11.86 2.04
CA LEU A 159 20.89 -10.58 1.64
C LEU A 159 20.23 -9.90 2.84
N PHE A 160 19.52 -10.63 3.69
CA PHE A 160 18.88 -10.07 4.88
C PHE A 160 19.90 -9.44 5.85
N GLN A 161 21.11 -10.00 5.92
CA GLN A 161 22.22 -9.45 6.69
C GLN A 161 22.88 -8.25 6.01
N SER A 162 23.28 -8.41 4.74
CA SER A 162 24.03 -7.38 3.99
C SER A 162 23.18 -6.14 3.67
N MET A 163 21.87 -6.30 3.47
CA MET A 163 20.91 -5.20 3.27
C MET A 163 20.44 -4.58 4.60
N ASN A 164 21.02 -4.98 5.73
CA ASN A 164 20.71 -4.45 7.06
C ASN A 164 19.24 -4.61 7.50
N CYS A 165 18.49 -5.56 6.93
CA CYS A 165 17.10 -5.82 7.31
C CYS A 165 16.99 -6.11 8.82
N TRP A 166 17.99 -6.81 9.37
CA TRP A 166 18.10 -7.14 10.79
C TRP A 166 18.19 -5.93 11.73
N GLN A 167 18.60 -4.74 11.25
CA GLN A 167 18.67 -3.54 12.11
C GLN A 167 17.28 -3.13 12.61
N CYS A 168 16.25 -3.36 11.80
CA CYS A 168 14.86 -3.12 12.17
C CYS A 168 14.16 -4.42 12.57
N HIS A 169 14.25 -5.45 11.73
CA HIS A 169 13.52 -6.71 11.94
C HIS A 169 14.16 -7.65 12.95
N GLY A 170 15.38 -7.38 13.43
CA GLY A 170 16.16 -8.30 14.27
C GLY A 170 16.76 -9.45 13.47
N LYS A 171 17.82 -10.09 14.00
CA LYS A 171 18.51 -11.21 13.31
C LYS A 171 17.61 -12.42 13.07
N GLU A 172 16.60 -12.60 13.91
CA GLU A 172 15.62 -13.68 13.82
C GLU A 172 14.30 -13.24 13.18
N GLY A 173 14.19 -11.99 12.71
CA GLY A 173 12.96 -11.48 12.10
C GLY A 173 11.84 -11.11 13.08
N ARG A 174 12.10 -11.05 14.39
CA ARG A 174 11.10 -10.79 15.44
C ARG A 174 10.64 -9.34 15.59
N GLY A 175 11.10 -8.44 14.72
CA GLY A 175 10.79 -7.01 14.82
C GLY A 175 11.47 -6.30 15.99
N ASN A 176 12.55 -6.88 16.53
CA ASN A 176 13.26 -6.42 17.72
C ASN A 176 14.71 -6.00 17.43
N GLY A 177 14.98 -5.50 16.22
CA GLY A 177 16.30 -4.98 15.85
C GLY A 177 16.67 -3.75 16.69
N PRO A 178 17.97 -3.39 16.76
CA PRO A 178 18.45 -2.26 17.56
C PRO A 178 17.78 -0.92 17.21
N SER A 179 17.32 -0.73 15.97
CA SER A 179 16.61 0.47 15.54
C SER A 179 15.10 0.39 15.74
N ALA A 180 14.52 -0.77 16.05
CA ALA A 180 13.07 -0.99 16.04
C ALA A 180 12.30 -0.02 16.94
N ALA A 181 12.82 0.29 18.13
CA ALA A 181 12.15 1.13 19.11
C ALA A 181 12.14 2.63 18.76
N SER A 182 13.02 3.09 17.86
CA SER A 182 13.14 4.50 17.47
C SER A 182 12.48 4.80 16.11
N LEU A 183 11.93 3.79 15.43
CA LEU A 183 11.29 3.98 14.13
C LEU A 183 9.99 4.78 14.27
N THR A 184 9.83 5.76 13.39
CA THR A 184 8.60 6.54 13.25
C THR A 184 8.11 6.51 11.82
N ASP A 185 6.80 6.65 11.64
CA ASP A 185 6.19 6.88 10.33
C ASP A 185 6.47 8.32 9.84
N SER A 186 6.05 8.65 8.63
CA SER A 186 6.25 9.99 8.05
C SER A 186 5.52 11.11 8.80
N LYS A 187 4.69 10.79 9.80
CA LYS A 187 4.00 11.73 10.69
C LYS A 187 4.62 11.78 12.09
N GLY A 188 5.72 11.06 12.33
CA GLY A 188 6.39 11.00 13.63
C GLY A 188 5.73 10.05 14.63
N HIS A 189 4.73 9.25 14.23
CA HIS A 189 4.16 8.24 15.13
C HIS A 189 5.09 7.01 15.19
N PRO A 190 5.28 6.40 16.38
CA PRO A 190 6.02 5.15 16.50
C PRO A 190 5.47 4.07 15.56
N ILE A 191 6.36 3.34 14.89
CA ILE A 191 5.98 2.23 14.02
C ILE A 191 6.90 1.03 14.22
N ALA A 192 6.35 -0.04 14.79
CA ALA A 192 7.09 -1.27 14.98
C ALA A 192 7.19 -2.07 13.65
N PRO A 193 8.38 -2.62 13.33
CA PRO A 193 8.51 -3.67 12.33
C PRO A 193 7.68 -4.88 12.74
N PHE A 194 7.12 -5.58 11.76
CA PHE A 194 6.33 -6.77 12.03
C PHE A 194 7.21 -7.93 12.50
N ASP A 195 6.72 -8.71 13.46
CA ASP A 195 7.32 -10.00 13.84
C ASP A 195 7.04 -11.05 12.76
N LEU A 196 8.03 -11.25 11.89
CA LEU A 196 8.00 -12.20 10.79
C LEU A 196 7.90 -13.66 11.28
N THR A 197 8.11 -13.94 12.56
CA THR A 197 8.00 -15.29 13.14
C THR A 197 6.64 -15.60 13.75
N SER A 198 5.78 -14.60 13.90
CA SER A 198 4.49 -14.72 14.60
C SER A 198 3.50 -15.70 13.97
N GLY A 199 3.72 -16.14 12.73
CA GLY A 199 2.78 -16.97 11.96
C GLY A 199 1.47 -16.23 11.59
N THR A 200 1.33 -14.96 11.98
CA THR A 200 0.14 -14.16 11.70
C THR A 200 0.21 -13.52 10.30
N LYS A 201 -0.91 -12.94 9.85
CA LYS A 201 -1.01 -12.37 8.50
C LYS A 201 -0.24 -11.05 8.42
N LEU A 202 0.52 -10.86 7.35
CA LEU A 202 1.18 -9.59 7.10
C LEU A 202 0.15 -8.50 6.75
N LYS A 203 0.51 -7.23 7.01
CA LYS A 203 -0.35 -6.06 6.77
C LYS A 203 -0.88 -6.01 5.34
N CYS A 204 -0.01 -6.23 4.34
CA CYS A 204 -0.33 -6.08 2.92
C CYS A 204 -0.62 -7.39 2.17
N GLY A 205 -0.74 -8.51 2.90
CA GLY A 205 -0.98 -9.84 2.32
C GLY A 205 0.21 -10.75 2.54
N GLU A 206 -0.03 -12.06 2.51
CA GLU A 206 0.92 -13.06 3.02
C GLU A 206 1.45 -14.04 1.98
N SER A 207 1.05 -13.88 0.72
CA SER A 207 1.58 -14.67 -0.38
C SER A 207 3.02 -14.26 -0.71
N ASP A 208 3.79 -15.18 -1.26
CA ASP A 208 5.18 -14.93 -1.67
C ASP A 208 5.26 -13.77 -2.69
N LYS A 209 4.33 -13.73 -3.66
CA LYS A 209 4.15 -12.57 -4.56
C LYS A 209 3.83 -11.26 -3.83
N GLY A 210 3.08 -11.32 -2.73
CA GLY A 210 2.77 -10.16 -1.90
C GLY A 210 4.02 -9.62 -1.18
N ILE A 211 4.83 -10.52 -0.62
CA ILE A 211 6.10 -10.16 0.01
C ILE A 211 7.09 -9.60 -1.02
N PHE A 212 7.20 -10.25 -2.19
CA PHE A 212 7.99 -9.75 -3.31
C PHE A 212 7.59 -8.33 -3.69
N ARG A 213 6.27 -8.09 -3.85
CA ARG A 213 5.73 -6.77 -4.16
C ARG A 213 6.11 -5.77 -3.07
N ASP A 214 5.89 -6.07 -1.81
CA ASP A 214 6.17 -5.14 -0.71
C ASP A 214 7.67 -4.77 -0.61
N LEU A 215 8.57 -5.74 -0.85
CA LEU A 215 10.02 -5.47 -0.94
C LEU A 215 10.38 -4.61 -2.16
N THR A 216 9.68 -4.80 -3.28
CA THR A 216 9.93 -4.07 -4.52
C THR A 216 9.35 -2.65 -4.48
N THR A 217 8.15 -2.46 -3.93
CA THR A 217 7.47 -1.15 -3.90
C THR A 217 7.79 -0.32 -2.67
N GLY A 218 8.33 -0.96 -1.62
CA GLY A 218 8.42 -0.37 -0.28
C GLY A 218 7.04 -0.13 0.34
N LEU A 219 7.04 0.35 1.59
CA LEU A 219 5.82 0.70 2.32
C LEU A 219 5.80 2.20 2.59
N ASP A 220 5.26 2.98 1.65
CA ASP A 220 5.35 4.44 1.74
C ASP A 220 4.75 5.01 3.04
N GLY A 221 5.41 6.07 3.52
CA GLY A 221 5.13 6.68 4.81
C GLY A 221 5.68 5.88 5.99
N THR A 222 6.51 4.86 5.76
CA THR A 222 7.25 4.12 6.79
C THR A 222 8.74 4.11 6.48
N PRO A 223 9.60 3.73 7.45
CA PRO A 223 11.03 3.53 7.20
C PRO A 223 11.38 2.31 6.33
N MET A 224 10.41 1.50 5.88
CA MET A 224 10.67 0.34 5.03
C MET A 224 10.74 0.77 3.54
N PRO A 225 11.94 0.86 2.96
CA PRO A 225 12.12 1.42 1.62
C PRO A 225 11.75 0.40 0.53
N SER A 226 11.76 0.88 -0.71
CA SER A 226 11.86 -0.01 -1.87
C SER A 226 13.30 -0.53 -2.01
N PHE A 227 13.42 -1.79 -2.41
CA PHE A 227 14.71 -2.42 -2.75
C PHE A 227 14.91 -2.61 -4.25
N SER A 228 14.02 -2.10 -5.11
CA SER A 228 14.09 -2.31 -6.57
C SER A 228 15.35 -1.73 -7.22
N ASP A 229 15.89 -0.66 -6.65
CA ASP A 229 17.08 0.02 -7.18
C ASP A 229 18.37 -0.67 -6.71
N ALA A 230 18.30 -1.44 -5.61
CA ALA A 230 19.45 -2.09 -4.98
C ALA A 230 19.55 -3.59 -5.31
N LEU A 231 18.43 -4.25 -5.58
CA LEU A 231 18.35 -5.71 -5.76
C LEU A 231 17.67 -6.07 -7.08
N LYS A 232 18.21 -7.08 -7.75
CA LYS A 232 17.58 -7.70 -8.92
C LYS A 232 16.38 -8.56 -8.50
N PRO A 233 15.41 -8.81 -9.40
CA PRO A 233 14.24 -9.63 -9.07
C PRO A 233 14.57 -11.00 -8.46
N ASP A 234 15.57 -11.73 -8.99
CA ASP A 234 15.96 -13.03 -8.42
C ASP A 234 16.47 -12.93 -6.98
N GLN A 235 17.14 -11.82 -6.63
CA GLN A 235 17.61 -11.56 -5.27
C GLN A 235 16.45 -11.21 -4.32
N ILE A 236 15.42 -10.53 -4.83
CA ILE A 236 14.19 -10.29 -4.06
C ILE A 236 13.46 -11.61 -3.81
N TRP A 237 13.41 -12.52 -4.79
CA TRP A 237 12.88 -13.87 -4.60
C TRP A 237 13.67 -14.69 -3.57
N ASP A 238 15.00 -14.62 -3.60
CA ASP A 238 15.84 -15.25 -2.57
C ASP A 238 15.47 -14.73 -1.16
N LEU A 239 15.30 -13.41 -0.99
CA LEU A 239 14.81 -12.81 0.26
C LEU A 239 13.42 -13.34 0.67
N VAL A 240 12.49 -13.45 -0.29
CA VAL A 240 11.15 -14.00 -0.04
C VAL A 240 11.24 -15.44 0.47
N HIS A 241 12.06 -16.28 -0.16
CA HIS A 241 12.25 -17.67 0.28
C HIS A 241 12.83 -17.74 1.70
N TYR A 242 13.79 -16.88 2.04
CA TYR A 242 14.32 -16.80 3.40
C TYR A 242 13.24 -16.32 4.40
N ILE A 243 12.49 -15.27 4.09
CA ILE A 243 11.39 -14.78 4.94
C ILE A 243 10.34 -15.87 5.15
N ALA A 244 10.03 -16.67 4.13
CA ALA A 244 9.12 -17.81 4.25
C ALA A 244 9.60 -18.84 5.29
N THR A 245 10.91 -19.01 5.48
CA THR A 245 11.44 -19.87 6.55
C THR A 245 11.22 -19.27 7.94
N LEU A 246 11.38 -17.95 8.09
CA LEU A 246 11.12 -17.24 9.36
C LEU A 246 9.64 -17.35 9.75
N ARG A 247 8.75 -17.22 8.76
CA ARG A 247 7.29 -17.26 8.96
C ARG A 247 6.74 -18.63 9.35
N ARG A 248 7.45 -19.72 9.04
CA ARG A 248 7.00 -21.08 9.34
C ARG A 248 7.32 -21.53 10.77
N GLY A 249 8.21 -20.84 11.49
CA GLY A 249 8.65 -21.25 12.83
C GLY A 249 9.30 -22.66 12.86
N LYS A 250 9.81 -23.09 14.02
CA LYS A 250 10.56 -24.35 14.21
C LYS A 250 9.74 -25.65 14.02
N ASP A 251 8.49 -25.59 13.59
CA ASP A 251 7.59 -26.74 13.48
C ASP A 251 7.41 -27.28 12.06
N SER A 252 8.28 -26.88 11.12
CA SER A 252 8.39 -27.60 9.85
C SER A 252 8.99 -28.98 10.14
N PRO A 253 8.33 -30.10 9.78
CA PRO A 253 8.92 -31.42 9.95
C PRO A 253 10.27 -31.40 9.24
N LYS A 254 11.33 -31.81 9.94
CA LYS A 254 12.65 -32.02 9.34
C LYS A 254 12.41 -32.76 8.04
N SER A 255 12.68 -32.12 6.90
CA SER A 255 12.68 -32.80 5.62
C SER A 255 13.57 -34.03 5.80
N GLU A 256 13.00 -35.21 5.60
CA GLU A 256 13.73 -36.47 5.58
C GLU A 256 14.82 -36.34 4.51
N LEU A 257 15.99 -35.91 4.96
CA LEU A 257 17.24 -36.08 4.25
C LEU A 257 17.61 -37.54 4.40
N SER A 258 17.17 -38.32 3.42
CA SER A 258 17.89 -39.46 2.84
C SER A 258 18.83 -40.21 3.78
N GLU A 259 18.35 -41.31 4.34
CA GLU A 259 19.20 -42.49 4.51
C GLU A 259 18.99 -43.41 3.29
N SER A 260 19.70 -43.07 2.22
CA SER A 260 20.11 -44.06 1.24
C SER A 260 21.30 -44.82 1.82
N ASN A 261 21.03 -45.88 2.58
CA ASN A 261 21.92 -47.04 2.72
C ASN A 261 21.15 -48.20 2.08
N GLY A 262 21.59 -48.81 0.99
CA GLY A 262 22.93 -49.37 0.81
C GLY A 262 22.85 -50.87 1.12
N SER A 263 22.59 -51.65 0.06
CA SER A 263 23.09 -53.01 -0.19
C SER A 263 23.21 -54.01 0.98
N HIS A 264 22.35 -55.04 0.98
CA HIS A 264 22.73 -56.45 0.74
C HIS A 264 21.51 -57.36 0.66
#